data_AF-Q3UT15-F1
#
_entry.id   AF-Q3UT15-F1
#
_cell.length_a   1.000
_cell.length_b   1.000
_cell.length_c   1.000
_cell.angle_alpha   90.00
_cell.angle_beta   90.00
_cell.angle_gamma   90.00
#
_symmetry.space_group_name_H-M   'P 1'
#
loop_
_entity.id
_entity.type
_entity.pdbx_description
1 polymer ?
#
loop_
_entity_poly.entity_id
_entity_poly.type
_entity_poly.pdbx_seq_one_letter_code
_entity_poly.pdbx_strand_id
1 'polypeptide(L)'
;MSLALNDLLICCRQLEHDRATERRKEVDKFKRLIQDPETVQHLDRHSDSKQGKYLNWDAVFRFLQKYIQKEMESLRTAKSNVSATTQSSRQKKMQEISSLVRYFIKCANKRAPRLKCQDLLNYVMDTVKDSSNGLTYGADCSNILLKDILSVRKYWCEVSQQQWLELFSLYFRLYLKPSQDINRVLVARIIHAVTRGCCSQTDGLPSKFLDLFSKAIQYARQEKSSPGLSHILAALNIFLKSLAVNFRKRVCEAGDEILPTLLYIWTQHRLNDSLKEVIIELIQLQIYIHHPQGARAPEEGIKGIFPDLHMFH
;
A
#
# COMPACT_ATOMS: atom_id res chain seq x y z
N MET A 1 -9.73 -8.66 36.64
CA MET A 1 -10.11 -8.58 35.22
C MET A 1 -11.55 -8.08 35.22
N SER A 2 -11.86 -6.97 34.53
CA SER A 2 -13.24 -6.47 34.50
C SER A 2 -14.15 -7.48 33.80
N LEU A 3 -15.44 -7.48 34.16
CA LEU A 3 -16.45 -8.35 33.53
C LEU A 3 -16.47 -8.17 32.01
N ALA A 4 -16.42 -6.92 31.55
CA ALA A 4 -16.40 -6.55 30.14
C ALA A 4 -15.21 -7.17 29.37
N LEU A 5 -13.99 -7.13 29.94
CA LEU A 5 -12.82 -7.78 29.33
C LEU A 5 -12.90 -9.30 29.35
N ASN A 6 -13.50 -9.89 30.38
CA ASN A 6 -13.68 -11.33 30.47
C ASN A 6 -14.67 -11.81 29.38
N ASP A 7 -15.75 -11.07 29.17
CA ASP A 7 -16.73 -11.38 28.12
C ASP A 7 -16.12 -11.30 26.72
N LEU A 8 -15.28 -10.28 26.46
CA LEU A 8 -14.51 -10.20 25.23
C LEU A 8 -13.53 -11.37 25.09
N LEU A 9 -12.80 -11.73 26.14
CA LEU A 9 -11.87 -12.85 26.10
C LEU A 9 -12.57 -14.18 25.78
N ILE A 10 -13.74 -14.42 26.39
CA ILE A 10 -14.56 -15.60 26.11
C ILE A 10 -15.01 -15.58 24.65
N CYS A 11 -15.53 -14.44 24.16
CA CYS A 11 -15.92 -14.29 22.77
C CYS A 11 -14.75 -14.54 21.80
N CYS A 12 -13.56 -14.00 22.08
CA CYS A 12 -12.34 -14.24 21.30
C CYS A 12 -11.95 -15.72 21.24
N ARG A 13 -12.09 -16.47 22.34
CA ARG A 13 -11.84 -17.92 22.33
C ARG A 13 -12.87 -18.68 21.50
N GLN A 14 -14.14 -18.23 21.51
CA GLN A 14 -15.18 -18.83 20.67
C GLN A 14 -15.03 -18.51 19.18
N LEU A 15 -14.39 -17.39 18.83
CA LEU A 15 -13.98 -17.12 17.45
C LEU A 15 -12.95 -18.15 16.93
N GLU A 16 -12.20 -18.80 17.82
CA GLU A 16 -11.27 -19.88 17.44
C GLU A 16 -11.95 -21.26 17.40
N HIS A 17 -13.27 -21.37 17.63
CA HIS A 17 -13.97 -22.66 17.68
C HIS A 17 -13.90 -23.42 16.34
N ASP A 18 -13.82 -24.76 16.36
CA ASP A 18 -13.63 -25.53 15.11
C ASP A 18 -14.86 -25.57 14.20
N ARG A 19 -16.06 -25.50 14.78
CA ARG A 19 -17.33 -25.42 14.03
C ARG A 19 -17.56 -24.01 13.47
N ALA A 20 -17.70 -23.91 12.15
CA ALA A 20 -17.94 -22.64 11.44
C ALA A 20 -19.23 -21.92 11.87
N THR A 21 -20.29 -22.65 12.19
CA THR A 21 -21.57 -22.07 12.66
C THR A 21 -21.42 -21.36 13.99
N GLU A 22 -20.62 -21.92 14.91
CA GLU A 22 -20.36 -21.32 16.22
C GLU A 22 -19.52 -20.05 16.07
N ARG A 23 -18.44 -20.10 15.27
CA ARG A 23 -17.63 -18.91 15.00
C ARG A 23 -18.46 -17.76 14.42
N ARG A 24 -19.39 -18.06 13.49
CA ARG A 24 -20.21 -17.04 12.83
C ARG A 24 -21.15 -16.32 13.80
N LYS A 25 -21.75 -17.02 14.77
CA LYS A 25 -22.63 -16.43 15.79
C LYS A 25 -21.90 -15.40 16.65
N GLU A 26 -20.61 -15.62 16.90
CA GLU A 26 -19.81 -14.77 17.78
C GLU A 26 -19.33 -13.48 17.11
N VAL A 27 -19.35 -13.37 15.78
CA VAL A 27 -18.84 -12.17 15.07
C VAL A 27 -19.62 -10.90 15.45
N ASP A 28 -20.94 -10.97 15.56
CA ASP A 28 -21.76 -9.80 15.91
C ASP A 28 -21.66 -9.45 17.40
N LYS A 29 -21.46 -10.46 18.25
CA LYS A 29 -21.12 -10.25 19.66
C LYS A 29 -19.75 -9.59 19.79
N PHE A 30 -18.75 -10.09 19.06
CA PHE A 30 -17.40 -9.52 19.02
C PHE A 30 -17.41 -8.05 18.61
N LYS A 31 -18.11 -7.70 17.51
CA LYS A 31 -18.24 -6.31 17.05
C LYS A 31 -18.83 -5.40 18.13
N ARG A 32 -19.87 -5.86 18.85
CA ARG A 32 -20.47 -5.09 19.95
C ARG A 32 -19.49 -4.90 21.11
N LEU A 33 -18.80 -5.96 21.52
CA LEU A 33 -17.85 -5.90 22.64
C LEU A 33 -16.66 -4.99 22.36
N ILE A 34 -16.10 -4.98 21.14
CA ILE A 34 -14.96 -4.09 20.81
C ILE A 34 -15.36 -2.61 20.68
N GLN A 35 -16.65 -2.28 20.76
CA GLN A 35 -17.16 -0.91 20.80
C GLN A 35 -17.67 -0.48 22.17
N ASP A 36 -17.87 -1.45 23.08
CA ASP A 36 -18.33 -1.19 24.42
C ASP A 36 -17.36 -0.21 25.14
N PRO A 37 -17.86 0.91 25.72
CA PRO A 37 -17.00 1.93 26.30
C PRO A 37 -16.06 1.42 27.41
N GLU A 38 -16.55 0.53 28.27
CA GLU A 38 -15.75 -0.05 29.36
C GLU A 38 -14.65 -0.95 28.80
N THR A 39 -15.01 -1.85 27.87
CA THR A 39 -14.06 -2.73 27.17
C THR A 39 -12.98 -1.91 26.46
N VAL A 40 -13.38 -0.89 25.72
CA VAL A 40 -12.48 0.01 24.98
C VAL A 40 -11.52 0.72 25.94
N GLN A 41 -12.02 1.27 27.05
CA GLN A 41 -11.20 1.98 28.02
C GLN A 41 -10.10 1.06 28.60
N HIS A 42 -10.46 -0.19 28.91
CA HIS A 42 -9.48 -1.16 29.40
C HIS A 42 -8.47 -1.58 28.35
N LEU A 43 -8.90 -1.88 27.12
CA LEU A 43 -8.00 -2.25 26.03
C LEU A 43 -7.02 -1.12 25.71
N ASP A 44 -7.50 0.13 25.66
CA ASP A 44 -6.66 1.31 25.47
C ASP A 44 -5.61 1.43 26.58
N ARG A 45 -6.05 1.37 27.85
CA ARG A 45 -5.14 1.45 29.01
C ARG A 45 -4.08 0.34 29.01
N HIS A 46 -4.46 -0.89 28.66
CA HIS A 46 -3.53 -2.03 28.61
C HIS A 46 -2.58 -1.98 27.42
N SER A 47 -3.02 -1.47 26.27
CA SER A 47 -2.14 -1.22 25.13
C SER A 47 -1.14 -0.11 25.44
N ASP A 48 -1.57 0.95 26.13
CA ASP A 48 -0.72 2.10 26.46
C ASP A 48 0.31 1.77 27.56
N SER A 49 -0.05 0.91 28.52
CA SER A 49 0.86 0.52 29.62
C SER A 49 1.96 -0.45 29.22
N LYS A 50 1.91 -1.03 28.02
CA LYS A 50 2.83 -2.07 27.51
C LYS A 50 2.97 -3.29 28.44
N GLN A 51 2.04 -3.48 29.37
CA GLN A 51 2.04 -4.63 30.28
C GLN A 51 1.43 -5.84 29.56
N GLY A 52 2.27 -6.79 29.14
CA GLY A 52 1.86 -7.97 28.37
C GLY A 52 0.97 -8.99 29.11
N LYS A 53 0.65 -8.75 30.38
CA LYS A 53 -0.13 -9.67 31.22
C LYS A 53 -1.64 -9.60 30.96
N TYR A 54 -2.14 -8.49 30.42
CA TYR A 54 -3.57 -8.26 30.25
C TYR A 54 -3.98 -8.30 28.78
N LEU A 55 -5.28 -8.60 28.54
CA LEU A 55 -5.87 -8.50 27.21
C LEU A 55 -5.77 -7.04 26.72
N ASN A 56 -5.17 -6.86 25.54
CA ASN A 56 -4.96 -5.58 24.87
C ASN A 56 -5.31 -5.70 23.38
N TRP A 57 -5.26 -4.60 22.63
CA TRP A 57 -5.65 -4.60 21.22
C TRP A 57 -4.85 -5.58 20.35
N ASP A 58 -3.54 -5.73 20.57
CA ASP A 58 -2.71 -6.69 19.83
C ASP A 58 -3.09 -8.15 20.12
N ALA A 59 -3.41 -8.47 21.38
CA ALA A 59 -3.89 -9.80 21.74
C ALA A 59 -5.23 -10.11 21.07
N VAL A 60 -6.17 -9.15 21.06
CA VAL A 60 -7.45 -9.30 20.35
C VAL A 60 -7.23 -9.45 18.84
N PHE A 61 -6.29 -8.70 18.26
CA PHE A 61 -5.95 -8.83 16.84
C PHE A 61 -5.44 -10.23 16.49
N ARG A 62 -4.60 -10.84 17.34
CA ARG A 62 -4.13 -12.22 17.16
C ARG A 62 -5.26 -13.25 17.16
N PHE A 63 -6.26 -13.09 18.04
CA PHE A 63 -7.47 -13.93 17.99
C PHE A 63 -8.23 -13.76 16.68
N LEU A 64 -8.39 -12.50 16.23
CA LEU A 64 -9.04 -12.21 14.96
C LEU A 64 -8.28 -12.80 13.76
N GLN A 65 -6.94 -12.71 13.75
CA GLN A 65 -6.09 -13.31 12.70
C GLN A 65 -6.29 -14.82 12.61
N LYS A 66 -6.37 -15.53 13.74
CA LYS A 66 -6.63 -16.98 13.75
C LYS A 66 -8.03 -17.33 13.29
N TYR A 67 -9.05 -16.55 13.68
CA TYR A 67 -10.40 -16.69 13.13
C TYR A 67 -10.38 -16.59 11.60
N ILE A 68 -9.72 -15.56 11.07
CA ILE A 68 -9.59 -15.34 9.62
C ILE A 68 -8.90 -16.52 8.95
N GLN A 69 -7.80 -17.00 9.53
CA GLN A 69 -7.10 -18.17 9.00
C GLN A 69 -8.03 -19.38 8.88
N LYS A 70 -8.81 -19.69 9.94
CA LYS A 70 -9.78 -20.79 9.90
C LYS A 70 -10.88 -20.57 8.87
N GLU A 71 -11.37 -19.35 8.72
CA GLU A 71 -12.39 -19.04 7.70
C GLU A 71 -11.85 -19.19 6.27
N MET A 72 -10.60 -18.78 6.04
CA MET A 72 -9.92 -18.91 4.75
C MET A 72 -9.61 -20.38 4.43
N GLU A 73 -9.12 -21.16 5.39
CA GLU A 73 -8.90 -22.60 5.25
C GLU A 73 -10.20 -23.35 4.90
N SER A 74 -11.32 -22.98 5.56
CA SER A 74 -12.64 -23.53 5.23
C SER A 74 -13.11 -23.16 3.82
N LEU A 75 -12.75 -21.99 3.31
CA LEU A 75 -13.05 -21.58 1.94
C LEU A 75 -12.18 -22.32 0.91
N ARG A 76 -10.92 -22.61 1.25
CA ARG A 76 -9.96 -23.32 0.38
C ARG A 76 -10.29 -24.80 0.22
N THR A 77 -10.69 -25.48 1.29
CA THR A 77 -11.04 -26.91 1.25
C THR A 77 -12.36 -27.19 0.52
N ALA A 78 -13.15 -26.15 0.26
CA ALA A 78 -14.40 -26.28 -0.48
C ALA A 78 -14.16 -26.41 -1.99
N LYS A 79 -14.86 -27.35 -2.66
CA LYS A 79 -14.69 -27.67 -4.11
C LYS A 79 -14.65 -26.42 -4.99
N SER A 80 -13.75 -26.37 -5.97
CA SER A 80 -13.57 -25.25 -6.90
C SER A 80 -14.67 -25.18 -7.97
N ASN A 81 -15.15 -26.33 -8.46
CA ASN A 81 -16.22 -26.42 -9.46
C ASN A 81 -17.59 -26.35 -8.77
N VAL A 82 -18.04 -25.13 -8.47
CA VAL A 82 -19.35 -24.87 -7.86
C VAL A 82 -20.17 -23.90 -8.70
N SER A 83 -21.48 -23.87 -8.46
CA SER A 83 -22.37 -22.93 -9.13
C SER A 83 -21.94 -21.48 -8.93
N ALA A 84 -22.28 -20.62 -9.89
CA ALA A 84 -22.02 -19.18 -9.81
C ALA A 84 -22.55 -18.55 -8.50
N THR A 85 -23.71 -19.00 -8.01
CA THR A 85 -24.29 -18.59 -6.73
C THR A 85 -23.39 -18.95 -5.54
N THR A 86 -22.79 -20.14 -5.56
CA THR A 86 -21.85 -20.58 -4.50
C THR A 86 -20.57 -19.77 -4.55
N GLN A 87 -20.05 -19.47 -5.75
CA GLN A 87 -18.86 -18.64 -5.93
C GLN A 87 -19.11 -17.21 -5.42
N SER A 88 -20.26 -16.62 -5.74
CA SER A 88 -20.68 -15.30 -5.22
C SER A 88 -20.78 -15.28 -3.69
N SER A 89 -21.38 -16.32 -3.08
CA SER A 89 -21.45 -16.46 -1.62
C SER A 89 -20.06 -16.50 -0.97
N ARG A 90 -19.10 -17.20 -1.58
CA ARG A 90 -17.70 -17.23 -1.11
C ARG A 90 -17.04 -15.85 -1.21
N GLN A 91 -17.21 -15.15 -2.32
CA GLN A 91 -16.69 -13.78 -2.49
C GLN A 91 -17.26 -12.82 -1.44
N LYS A 92 -18.58 -12.89 -1.20
CA LYS A 92 -19.24 -12.10 -0.15
C LYS A 92 -18.64 -12.39 1.22
N LYS A 93 -18.40 -13.65 1.55
CA LYS A 93 -17.77 -14.05 2.80
C LYS A 93 -16.36 -13.47 2.95
N MET A 94 -15.56 -13.47 1.88
CA MET A 94 -14.22 -12.85 1.88
C MET A 94 -14.30 -11.34 2.13
N GLN A 95 -15.26 -10.65 1.53
CA GLN A 95 -15.50 -9.22 1.77
C GLN A 95 -15.97 -8.93 3.20
N GLU A 96 -16.81 -9.80 3.79
CA GLU A 96 -17.23 -9.70 5.19
C GLU A 96 -16.02 -9.83 6.14
N ILE A 97 -15.10 -10.76 5.84
CA ILE A 97 -13.83 -10.94 6.56
C ILE A 97 -12.97 -9.68 6.46
N SER A 98 -12.72 -9.16 5.25
CA SER A 98 -11.98 -7.90 5.03
C SER A 98 -12.60 -6.73 5.80
N SER A 99 -13.93 -6.64 5.77
CA SER A 99 -14.67 -5.56 6.42
C SER A 99 -14.57 -5.64 7.93
N LEU A 100 -14.58 -6.84 8.51
CA LEU A 100 -14.36 -7.07 9.93
C LEU A 100 -12.96 -6.61 10.37
N VAL A 101 -11.92 -6.94 9.59
CA VAL A 101 -10.55 -6.49 9.89
C VAL A 101 -10.43 -4.97 9.84
N ARG A 102 -10.92 -4.36 8.75
CA ARG A 102 -10.92 -2.90 8.62
C ARG A 102 -11.66 -2.24 9.77
N TYR A 103 -12.81 -2.79 10.15
CA TYR A 103 -13.60 -2.29 11.26
C TYR A 103 -12.87 -2.42 12.60
N PHE A 104 -12.22 -3.56 12.85
CA PHE A 104 -11.41 -3.77 14.05
C PHE A 104 -10.25 -2.77 14.13
N ILE A 105 -9.49 -2.58 13.04
CA ILE A 105 -8.37 -1.62 12.99
C ILE A 105 -8.88 -0.20 13.30
N LYS A 106 -10.01 0.21 12.71
CA LYS A 106 -10.63 1.51 13.00
C LYS A 106 -11.05 1.64 14.46
N CYS A 107 -11.60 0.59 15.06
CA CYS A 107 -11.98 0.61 16.48
C CYS A 107 -10.75 0.76 17.37
N ALA A 108 -9.70 -0.04 17.14
CA ALA A 108 -8.46 0.00 17.92
C ALA A 108 -7.74 1.35 17.79
N ASN A 109 -7.68 1.90 16.57
CA ASN A 109 -6.92 3.11 16.27
C ASN A 109 -7.70 4.42 16.42
N LYS A 110 -8.99 4.37 16.79
CA LYS A 110 -9.88 5.55 16.86
C LYS A 110 -9.31 6.69 17.71
N ARG A 111 -8.62 6.36 18.80
CA ARG A 111 -8.14 7.33 19.81
C ARG A 111 -6.62 7.52 19.77
N ALA A 112 -5.88 6.51 19.34
CA ALA A 112 -4.45 6.56 19.03
C ALA A 112 -4.09 5.28 18.26
N PRO A 113 -3.03 5.24 17.43
CA PRO A 113 -2.63 4.01 16.77
C PRO A 113 -2.03 3.04 17.80
N ARG A 114 -2.78 2.00 18.17
CA ARG A 114 -2.47 1.09 19.30
C ARG A 114 -2.11 -0.32 18.88
N LEU A 115 -2.36 -0.67 17.64
CA LEU A 115 -1.90 -1.93 17.06
C LEU A 115 -0.44 -1.81 16.65
N LYS A 116 0.33 -2.88 16.85
CA LYS A 116 1.70 -2.99 16.35
C LYS A 116 1.73 -2.92 14.84
N CYS A 117 2.56 -2.02 14.29
CA CYS A 117 2.71 -1.89 12.84
C CYS A 117 3.17 -3.21 12.19
N GLN A 118 4.09 -3.91 12.85
CA GLN A 118 4.65 -5.18 12.41
C GLN A 118 3.58 -6.24 12.15
N ASP A 119 2.64 -6.42 13.09
CA ASP A 119 1.57 -7.42 12.98
C ASP A 119 0.58 -7.06 11.85
N LEU A 120 0.32 -5.76 11.66
CA LEU A 120 -0.51 -5.25 10.57
C LEU A 120 0.13 -5.44 9.19
N LEU A 121 1.42 -5.14 9.07
CA LEU A 121 2.16 -5.29 7.82
C LEU A 121 2.31 -6.75 7.43
N ASN A 122 2.67 -7.63 8.39
CA ASN A 122 2.78 -9.06 8.13
C ASN A 122 1.44 -9.63 7.66
N TYR A 123 0.34 -9.30 8.34
CA TYR A 123 -1.00 -9.71 7.93
C TYR A 123 -1.32 -9.33 6.47
N VAL A 124 -1.06 -8.07 6.08
CA VAL A 124 -1.34 -7.65 4.70
C VAL A 124 -0.38 -8.32 3.71
N MET A 125 0.91 -8.35 4.00
CA MET A 125 1.90 -8.91 3.09
C MET A 125 1.67 -10.40 2.86
N ASP A 126 1.41 -11.17 3.91
CA ASP A 126 1.13 -12.60 3.80
C ASP A 126 -0.15 -12.84 3.00
N THR A 127 -1.18 -12.00 3.24
CA THR A 127 -2.43 -12.09 2.50
C THR A 127 -2.25 -11.81 1.00
N VAL A 128 -1.49 -10.78 0.65
CA VAL A 128 -1.27 -10.35 -0.74
C VAL A 128 -0.27 -11.25 -1.48
N LYS A 129 0.72 -11.80 -0.79
CA LYS A 129 1.71 -12.75 -1.37
C LYS A 129 1.08 -14.10 -1.68
N ASP A 130 0.09 -14.53 -0.90
CA ASP A 130 -0.57 -15.82 -1.06
C ASP A 130 -1.59 -15.80 -2.21
N SER A 131 -1.25 -16.44 -3.32
CA SER A 131 -2.11 -16.52 -4.51
C SER A 131 -3.41 -17.30 -4.28
N SER A 132 -3.50 -18.10 -3.21
CA SER A 132 -4.70 -18.87 -2.87
C SER A 132 -5.77 -18.05 -2.15
N ASN A 133 -5.42 -16.84 -1.69
CA ASN A 133 -6.33 -15.97 -0.94
C ASN A 133 -7.39 -15.28 -1.79
N GLY A 134 -7.43 -15.52 -3.10
CA GLY A 134 -8.39 -14.90 -4.02
C GLY A 134 -8.12 -13.41 -4.26
N LEU A 135 -8.26 -12.98 -5.51
CA LEU A 135 -7.88 -11.63 -5.94
C LEU A 135 -8.64 -10.52 -5.18
N THR A 136 -9.91 -10.74 -4.86
CA THR A 136 -10.75 -9.78 -4.12
C THR A 136 -10.22 -9.49 -2.72
N TYR A 137 -9.78 -10.52 -1.98
CA TYR A 137 -9.30 -10.36 -0.61
C TYR A 137 -7.94 -9.66 -0.56
N GLY A 138 -7.05 -9.97 -1.52
CA GLY A 138 -5.79 -9.23 -1.70
C GLY A 138 -6.02 -7.74 -2.01
N ALA A 139 -7.01 -7.41 -2.84
CA ALA A 139 -7.38 -6.03 -3.16
C ALA A 139 -7.96 -5.28 -1.95
N ASP A 140 -8.75 -5.95 -1.11
CA ASP A 140 -9.26 -5.38 0.13
C ASP A 140 -8.15 -5.12 1.16
N CYS A 141 -7.20 -6.06 1.31
CA CYS A 141 -6.04 -5.89 2.17
C CYS A 141 -5.11 -4.77 1.67
N SER A 142 -4.96 -4.64 0.35
CA SER A 142 -4.26 -3.52 -0.27
C SER A 142 -4.93 -2.17 0.07
N ASN A 143 -6.26 -2.13 0.09
CA ASN A 143 -6.99 -0.94 0.54
C ASN A 143 -6.76 -0.64 2.03
N ILE A 144 -6.73 -1.66 2.90
CA ILE A 144 -6.41 -1.51 4.33
C ILE A 144 -5.00 -0.94 4.49
N LEU A 145 -4.01 -1.47 3.76
CA LEU A 145 -2.65 -0.93 3.77
C LEU A 145 -2.62 0.55 3.42
N LEU A 146 -3.27 0.96 2.33
CA LEU A 146 -3.23 2.35 1.92
C LEU A 146 -3.97 3.28 2.89
N LYS A 147 -5.17 2.89 3.33
CA LYS A 147 -6.10 3.79 4.03
C LYS A 147 -5.96 3.78 5.55
N ASP A 148 -5.56 2.66 6.13
CA ASP A 148 -5.57 2.47 7.58
C ASP A 148 -4.16 2.24 8.17
N ILE A 149 -3.15 1.91 7.33
CA ILE A 149 -1.75 1.73 7.77
C ILE A 149 -0.85 2.86 7.25
N LEU A 150 -0.69 3.00 5.93
CA LEU A 150 0.21 3.99 5.31
C LEU A 150 -0.31 5.43 5.44
N SER A 151 -1.57 5.64 5.79
CA SER A 151 -2.10 6.96 6.13
C SER A 151 -1.68 7.43 7.53
N VAL A 152 -1.26 6.51 8.40
CA VAL A 152 -0.94 6.78 9.81
C VAL A 152 0.55 6.99 9.98
N ARG A 153 0.95 8.25 10.25
CA ARG A 153 2.36 8.64 10.37
C ARG A 153 3.14 7.90 11.45
N LYS A 154 2.50 7.58 12.59
CA LYS A 154 3.16 6.80 13.66
C LYS A 154 3.74 5.49 13.14
N TYR A 155 2.98 4.79 12.28
CA TYR A 155 3.41 3.52 11.73
C TYR A 155 4.63 3.63 10.82
N TRP A 156 4.83 4.77 10.15
CA TRP A 156 5.97 4.96 9.26
C TRP A 156 7.31 4.83 10.00
N CYS A 157 7.36 5.33 11.24
CA CYS A 157 8.55 5.26 12.08
C CYS A 157 8.80 3.86 12.65
N GLU A 158 7.81 2.95 12.58
CA GLU A 158 7.92 1.57 13.05
C GLU A 158 8.26 0.58 11.92
N VAL A 159 8.20 1.01 10.66
CA VAL A 159 8.54 0.19 9.48
C VAL A 159 10.05 0.22 9.25
N SER A 160 10.68 -0.96 9.23
CA SER A 160 12.12 -1.06 8.94
C SER A 160 12.43 -0.83 7.45
N GLN A 161 13.68 -0.51 7.14
CA GLN A 161 14.13 -0.39 5.74
C GLN A 161 13.80 -1.64 4.93
N GLN A 162 14.10 -2.83 5.46
CA GLN A 162 13.81 -4.09 4.78
C GLN A 162 12.31 -4.24 4.44
N GLN A 163 11.42 -3.85 5.36
CA GLN A 163 9.98 -3.92 5.12
C GLN A 163 9.49 -2.91 4.08
N TRP A 164 10.05 -1.71 4.06
CA TRP A 164 9.80 -0.76 2.98
C TRP A 164 10.20 -1.33 1.62
N LEU A 165 11.38 -1.95 1.52
CA LEU A 165 11.87 -2.57 0.28
C LEU A 165 11.01 -3.77 -0.15
N GLU A 166 10.54 -4.57 0.79
CA GLU A 166 9.65 -5.69 0.51
C GLU A 166 8.27 -5.24 0.02
N LEU A 167 7.66 -4.24 0.68
CA LEU A 167 6.41 -3.63 0.25
C LEU A 167 6.57 -3.04 -1.16
N PHE A 168 7.65 -2.28 -1.38
CA PHE A 168 7.94 -1.68 -2.68
C PHE A 168 8.01 -2.75 -3.77
N SER A 169 8.82 -3.80 -3.55
CA SER A 169 9.02 -4.88 -4.51
C SER A 169 7.76 -5.71 -4.76
N LEU A 170 6.95 -5.94 -3.73
CA LEU A 170 5.67 -6.65 -3.83
C LEU A 170 4.70 -5.89 -4.72
N TYR A 171 4.46 -4.61 -4.42
CA TYR A 171 3.46 -3.82 -5.16
C TYR A 171 3.93 -3.43 -6.57
N PHE A 172 5.24 -3.19 -6.79
CA PHE A 172 5.75 -3.00 -8.15
C PHE A 172 5.56 -4.24 -9.02
N ARG A 173 5.73 -5.44 -8.45
CA ARG A 173 5.46 -6.69 -9.16
C ARG A 173 3.99 -6.81 -9.56
N LEU A 174 3.07 -6.47 -8.65
CA LEU A 174 1.63 -6.44 -8.94
C LEU A 174 1.26 -5.41 -10.01
N TYR A 175 1.97 -4.27 -10.06
CA TYR A 175 1.77 -3.25 -11.08
C TYR A 175 2.25 -3.70 -12.46
N LEU A 176 3.45 -4.29 -12.54
CA LEU A 176 4.06 -4.72 -13.81
C LEU A 176 3.52 -6.05 -14.35
N LYS A 177 3.01 -6.92 -13.47
CA LYS A 177 2.38 -8.20 -13.83
C LYS A 177 0.97 -8.30 -13.22
N PRO A 178 0.03 -7.48 -13.71
CA PRO A 178 -1.31 -7.46 -13.16
C PRO A 178 -2.08 -8.70 -13.60
N SER A 179 -2.82 -9.32 -12.68
CA SER A 179 -3.91 -10.21 -13.04
C SER A 179 -5.13 -9.39 -13.51
N GLN A 180 -6.08 -10.03 -14.20
CA GLN A 180 -7.22 -9.36 -14.84
C GLN A 180 -8.02 -8.44 -13.90
N ASP A 181 -8.07 -8.74 -12.60
CA ASP A 181 -8.89 -8.01 -11.62
C ASP A 181 -8.12 -7.03 -10.72
N ILE A 182 -6.82 -6.79 -10.96
CA ILE A 182 -6.04 -5.88 -10.11
C ILE A 182 -6.38 -4.42 -10.42
N ASN A 183 -6.79 -3.69 -9.38
CA ASN A 183 -6.94 -2.24 -9.44
C ASN A 183 -5.55 -1.57 -9.48
N ARG A 184 -5.04 -1.33 -10.70
CA ARG A 184 -3.73 -0.70 -10.93
C ARG A 184 -3.59 0.69 -10.30
N VAL A 185 -4.68 1.46 -10.22
CA VAL A 185 -4.68 2.79 -9.56
C VAL A 185 -4.38 2.64 -8.07
N LEU A 186 -5.02 1.69 -7.39
CA LEU A 186 -4.75 1.41 -5.98
C LEU A 186 -3.30 0.98 -5.77
N VAL A 187 -2.80 0.07 -6.60
CA VAL A 187 -1.41 -0.40 -6.54
C VAL A 187 -0.43 0.77 -6.75
N ALA A 188 -0.67 1.63 -7.75
CA ALA A 188 0.17 2.80 -8.00
C ALA A 188 0.17 3.80 -6.83
N ARG A 189 -0.98 4.00 -6.18
CA ARG A 189 -1.07 4.83 -4.97
C ARG A 189 -0.27 4.24 -3.80
N ILE A 190 -0.27 2.92 -3.65
CA ILE A 190 0.54 2.23 -2.63
C ILE A 190 2.03 2.38 -2.95
N ILE A 191 2.43 2.16 -4.20
CA ILE A 191 3.82 2.39 -4.65
C ILE A 191 4.25 3.82 -4.30
N HIS A 192 3.45 4.82 -4.63
CA HIS A 192 3.74 6.21 -4.29
C HIS A 192 3.89 6.44 -2.78
N ALA A 193 2.97 5.92 -1.96
CA ALA A 193 3.03 6.05 -0.51
C ALA A 193 4.27 5.33 0.07
N VAL A 194 4.61 4.14 -0.43
CA VAL A 194 5.77 3.35 0.00
C VAL A 194 7.08 4.02 -0.41
N THR A 195 7.20 4.52 -1.63
CA THR A 195 8.37 5.28 -2.09
C THR A 195 8.59 6.50 -1.21
N ARG A 196 7.52 7.26 -0.93
CA ARG A 196 7.58 8.41 -0.03
C ARG A 196 8.00 8.00 1.38
N GLY A 197 7.45 6.90 1.91
CA GLY A 197 7.82 6.32 3.20
C GLY A 197 9.30 6.00 3.29
N CYS A 198 9.77 5.14 2.40
CA CYS A 198 11.15 4.70 2.35
C CYS A 198 12.13 5.88 2.22
N CYS A 199 11.89 6.80 1.28
CA CYS A 199 12.80 7.94 1.06
C CYS A 199 12.77 8.99 2.17
N SER A 200 11.72 9.03 3.00
CA SER A 200 11.61 9.99 4.11
C SER A 200 12.00 9.41 5.46
N GLN A 201 12.07 8.09 5.61
CA GLN A 201 12.26 7.43 6.91
C GLN A 201 13.55 6.60 6.99
N THR A 202 14.16 6.27 5.86
CA THR A 202 15.37 5.43 5.78
C THR A 202 16.35 6.03 4.78
N ASP A 203 17.43 5.32 4.47
CA ASP A 203 18.42 5.71 3.44
C ASP A 203 17.88 5.69 2.00
N GLY A 204 16.54 5.64 1.84
CA GLY A 204 15.86 5.56 0.56
C GLY A 204 15.95 4.21 -0.14
N LEU A 205 15.49 4.22 -1.40
CA LEU A 205 15.48 3.07 -2.27
C LEU A 205 16.86 2.89 -2.94
N PRO A 206 17.35 1.65 -3.11
CA PRO A 206 18.50 1.36 -3.96
C PRO A 206 18.32 1.83 -5.41
N SER A 207 19.34 2.46 -5.99
CA SER A 207 19.29 3.03 -7.35
C SER A 207 18.89 2.05 -8.46
N LYS A 208 19.17 0.74 -8.30
CA LYS A 208 18.71 -0.33 -9.20
C LYS A 208 17.19 -0.41 -9.36
N PHE A 209 16.41 0.15 -8.44
CA PHE A 209 14.96 0.19 -8.56
C PHE A 209 14.45 1.18 -9.63
N LEU A 210 15.32 2.05 -10.16
CA LEU A 210 14.98 2.91 -11.30
C LEU A 210 14.53 2.08 -12.52
N ASP A 211 15.13 0.91 -12.72
CA ASP A 211 14.78 -0.01 -13.81
C ASP A 211 13.31 -0.46 -13.74
N LEU A 212 12.71 -0.52 -12.55
CA LEU A 212 11.29 -0.85 -12.39
C LEU A 212 10.39 0.32 -12.83
N PHE A 213 10.80 1.55 -12.55
CA PHE A 213 10.09 2.75 -12.99
C PHE A 213 10.17 2.91 -14.52
N SER A 214 11.34 2.74 -15.12
CA SER A 214 11.50 2.78 -16.58
C SER A 214 10.56 1.78 -17.26
N LYS A 215 10.52 0.53 -16.76
CA LYS A 215 9.58 -0.50 -17.24
C LYS A 215 8.13 -0.10 -17.08
N ALA A 216 7.73 0.45 -15.93
CA ALA A 216 6.35 0.88 -15.68
C ALA A 216 5.89 1.98 -16.66
N ILE A 217 6.78 2.92 -16.99
CA ILE A 217 6.51 4.01 -17.94
C ILE A 217 6.40 3.47 -19.37
N GLN A 218 7.29 2.55 -19.75
CA GLN A 218 7.22 1.88 -21.06
C GLN A 218 5.92 1.07 -21.22
N TYR A 219 5.44 0.38 -20.18
CA TYR A 219 4.14 -0.31 -20.23
C TYR A 219 2.97 0.64 -20.48
N ALA A 220 2.96 1.81 -19.83
CA ALA A 220 1.91 2.81 -20.03
C ALA A 220 1.82 3.27 -21.51
N ARG A 221 2.96 3.33 -22.21
CA ARG A 221 2.99 3.62 -23.65
C ARG A 221 2.36 2.49 -24.48
N GLN A 222 2.69 1.24 -24.18
CA GLN A 222 2.20 0.08 -24.93
C GLN A 222 0.69 -0.10 -24.81
N GLU A 223 0.14 0.08 -23.61
CA GLU A 223 -1.29 -0.13 -23.35
C GLU A 223 -2.19 1.03 -23.81
N LYS A 224 -1.62 2.17 -24.25
CA LYS A 224 -2.37 3.39 -24.60
C LYS A 224 -3.37 3.83 -23.52
N SER A 225 -3.14 3.40 -22.28
CA SER A 225 -3.93 3.64 -21.09
C SER A 225 -3.00 3.46 -19.91
N SER A 226 -3.09 4.33 -18.92
CA SER A 226 -2.13 4.33 -17.83
C SER A 226 -2.79 4.56 -16.46
N PRO A 227 -3.68 3.64 -16.02
CA PRO A 227 -4.37 3.79 -14.74
C PRO A 227 -3.34 3.89 -13.60
N GLY A 228 -3.28 5.07 -12.97
CA GLY A 228 -2.36 5.34 -11.87
C GLY A 228 -0.97 5.84 -12.27
N LEU A 229 -0.70 6.12 -13.56
CA LEU A 229 0.60 6.62 -14.01
C LEU A 229 1.04 7.91 -13.32
N SER A 230 0.10 8.83 -13.04
CA SER A 230 0.42 10.05 -12.29
C SER A 230 1.04 9.73 -10.92
N HIS A 231 0.58 8.67 -10.26
CA HIS A 231 1.17 8.22 -9.00
C HIS A 231 2.53 7.55 -9.19
N ILE A 232 2.74 6.79 -10.28
CA ILE A 232 4.05 6.20 -10.59
C ILE A 232 5.09 7.30 -10.89
N LEU A 233 4.73 8.31 -11.69
CA LEU A 233 5.64 9.43 -11.98
C LEU A 233 5.89 10.29 -10.74
N ALA A 234 4.88 10.52 -9.90
CA ALA A 234 5.07 11.25 -8.64
C ALA A 234 6.03 10.49 -7.69
N ALA A 235 5.91 9.15 -7.64
CA ALA A 235 6.84 8.30 -6.92
C ALA A 235 8.26 8.37 -7.51
N LEU A 236 8.39 8.40 -8.84
CA LEU A 236 9.67 8.59 -9.50
C LEU A 236 10.30 9.94 -9.13
N ASN A 237 9.55 11.05 -9.14
CA ASN A 237 10.06 12.36 -8.73
C ASN A 237 10.66 12.34 -7.32
N ILE A 238 9.98 11.72 -6.37
CA ILE A 238 10.48 11.56 -5.00
C ILE A 238 11.79 10.77 -4.99
N PHE A 239 11.82 9.66 -5.72
CA PHE A 239 12.97 8.78 -5.73
C PHE A 239 14.20 9.41 -6.42
N LEU A 240 14.00 10.10 -7.55
CA LEU A 240 15.06 10.83 -8.22
C LEU A 240 15.62 11.94 -7.34
N LYS A 241 14.75 12.68 -6.63
CA LYS A 241 15.20 13.69 -5.64
C LYS A 241 16.07 13.08 -4.55
N SER A 242 15.71 11.91 -4.02
CA SER A 242 16.54 11.23 -3.01
C SER A 242 17.87 10.72 -3.56
N LEU A 243 17.94 10.39 -4.84
CA LEU A 243 19.16 9.90 -5.49
C LEU A 243 20.06 11.02 -6.04
N ALA A 244 19.51 12.20 -6.32
CA ALA A 244 20.16 13.26 -7.09
C ALA A 244 21.55 13.66 -6.54
N VAL A 245 21.73 13.60 -5.22
CA VAL A 245 22.98 13.99 -4.54
C VAL A 245 24.10 12.97 -4.77
N ASN A 246 23.78 11.66 -4.67
CA ASN A 246 24.80 10.60 -4.63
C ASN A 246 24.90 9.79 -5.93
N PHE A 247 23.85 9.81 -6.76
CA PHE A 247 23.73 8.97 -7.95
C PHE A 247 23.36 9.78 -9.19
N ARG A 248 23.83 11.04 -9.26
CA ARG A 248 23.56 11.99 -10.34
C ARG A 248 23.62 11.37 -11.74
N LYS A 249 24.71 10.68 -12.07
CA LYS A 249 24.87 10.03 -13.40
C LYS A 249 23.74 9.05 -13.70
N ARG A 250 23.37 8.19 -12.73
CA ARG A 250 22.28 7.23 -12.89
C ARG A 250 20.92 7.91 -13.04
N VAL A 251 20.70 9.02 -12.31
CA VAL A 251 19.47 9.82 -12.42
C VAL A 251 19.34 10.45 -13.81
N CYS A 252 20.43 10.97 -14.37
CA CYS A 252 20.50 11.49 -15.73
C CYS A 252 20.18 10.40 -16.77
N GLU A 253 20.88 9.26 -16.70
CA GLU A 253 20.64 8.12 -17.60
C GLU A 253 19.17 7.65 -17.57
N ALA A 254 18.57 7.59 -16.38
CA ALA A 254 17.17 7.24 -16.24
C ALA A 254 16.24 8.31 -16.85
N GLY A 255 16.59 9.60 -16.72
CA GLY A 255 15.89 10.70 -17.37
C GLY A 255 15.90 10.59 -18.89
N ASP A 256 17.09 10.38 -19.47
CA ASP A 256 17.29 10.21 -20.90
C ASP A 256 16.51 9.00 -21.44
N GLU A 257 16.46 7.90 -20.69
CA GLU A 257 15.71 6.68 -21.05
C GLU A 257 14.19 6.93 -21.14
N ILE A 258 13.62 7.65 -20.16
CA ILE A 258 12.16 7.80 -20.04
C ILE A 258 11.61 8.97 -20.86
N LEU A 259 12.42 10.00 -21.13
CA LEU A 259 11.98 11.25 -21.75
C LEU A 259 11.21 11.06 -23.08
N PRO A 260 11.67 10.21 -24.04
CA PRO A 260 10.93 9.99 -25.28
C PRO A 260 9.52 9.43 -25.03
N THR A 261 9.37 8.59 -24.01
CA THR A 261 8.07 8.01 -23.65
C THR A 261 7.17 9.05 -22.99
N LEU A 262 7.71 9.94 -22.16
CA LEU A 262 6.95 11.04 -21.55
C LEU A 262 6.45 12.02 -22.59
N LEU A 263 7.26 12.38 -23.58
CA LEU A 263 6.86 13.27 -24.69
C LEU A 263 5.78 12.63 -25.57
N TYR A 264 5.88 11.32 -25.82
CA TYR A 264 4.81 10.58 -26.49
C TYR A 264 3.51 10.63 -25.68
N ILE A 265 3.58 10.40 -24.36
CA ILE A 265 2.41 10.46 -23.49
C ILE A 265 1.80 11.86 -23.47
N TRP A 266 2.65 12.89 -23.44
CA TRP A 266 2.25 14.30 -23.49
C TRP A 266 1.48 14.68 -24.75
N THR A 267 1.92 14.19 -25.91
CA THR A 267 1.33 14.55 -27.21
C THR A 267 0.09 13.74 -27.56
N GLN A 268 -0.04 12.50 -27.06
CA GLN A 268 -1.09 11.57 -27.49
C GLN A 268 -2.29 11.48 -26.55
N HIS A 269 -2.13 11.80 -25.26
CA HIS A 269 -3.21 11.67 -24.29
C HIS A 269 -3.91 13.00 -24.00
N ARG A 270 -5.24 12.95 -23.80
CA ARG A 270 -5.95 13.96 -23.01
C ARG A 270 -5.47 13.85 -21.55
N LEU A 271 -4.28 14.40 -21.29
CA LEU A 271 -3.71 14.44 -19.95
C LEU A 271 -4.61 15.27 -19.04
N ASN A 272 -4.91 14.76 -17.85
CA ASN A 272 -5.45 15.59 -16.78
C ASN A 272 -4.34 16.48 -16.20
N ASP A 273 -4.73 17.56 -15.53
CA ASP A 273 -3.79 18.56 -15.04
C ASP A 273 -2.80 17.98 -14.03
N SER A 274 -3.25 17.05 -13.18
CA SER A 274 -2.37 16.34 -12.22
C SER A 274 -1.24 15.58 -12.91
N LEU A 275 -1.49 14.91 -14.04
CA LEU A 275 -0.45 14.20 -14.78
C LEU A 275 0.51 15.17 -15.48
N LYS A 276 0.01 16.31 -15.99
CA LYS A 276 0.86 17.35 -16.58
C LYS A 276 1.82 17.95 -15.56
N GLU A 277 1.32 18.31 -14.37
CA GLU A 277 2.14 18.86 -13.29
C GLU A 277 3.30 17.94 -12.91
N VAL A 278 3.02 16.64 -12.76
CA VAL A 278 4.04 15.65 -12.39
C VAL A 278 5.09 15.46 -13.49
N ILE A 279 4.68 15.50 -14.76
CA ILE A 279 5.62 15.44 -15.90
C ILE A 279 6.50 16.70 -15.94
N ILE A 280 5.92 17.88 -15.74
CA ILE A 280 6.67 19.14 -15.70
C ILE A 280 7.69 19.11 -14.57
N GLU A 281 7.30 18.68 -13.37
CA GLU A 281 8.20 18.54 -12.21
C GLU A 281 9.37 17.58 -12.52
N LEU A 282 9.09 16.47 -13.21
CA LEU A 282 10.10 15.50 -13.62
C LEU A 282 11.10 16.09 -14.61
N ILE A 283 10.62 16.82 -15.62
CA ILE A 283 11.47 17.50 -16.62
C ILE A 283 12.33 18.57 -15.94
N GLN A 284 11.73 19.41 -15.09
CA GLN A 284 12.45 20.44 -14.33
C GLN A 284 13.55 19.84 -13.46
N LEU A 285 13.24 18.72 -12.77
CA LEU A 285 14.22 17.99 -11.97
C LEU A 285 15.38 17.49 -12.82
N GLN A 286 15.12 16.91 -13.99
CA GLN A 286 16.17 16.45 -14.91
C GLN A 286 17.04 17.61 -15.39
N ILE A 287 16.45 18.74 -15.81
CA ILE A 287 17.21 19.94 -16.22
C ILE A 287 18.16 20.40 -15.10
N TYR A 288 17.65 20.51 -13.87
CA TYR A 288 18.45 20.93 -12.72
C TYR A 288 19.63 19.97 -12.46
N ILE A 289 19.40 18.67 -12.57
CA ILE A 289 20.42 17.65 -12.31
C ILE A 289 21.43 17.59 -13.46
N HIS A 290 21.03 17.74 -14.72
CA HIS A 290 21.95 17.77 -15.86
C HIS A 290 22.81 19.05 -15.87
N HIS A 291 22.26 20.20 -15.47
CA HIS A 291 22.91 21.51 -15.59
C HIS A 291 22.99 22.31 -14.27
N PRO A 292 23.75 21.83 -13.26
CA PRO A 292 23.80 22.45 -11.93
C PRO A 292 24.37 23.89 -11.93
N GLN A 293 25.12 24.26 -12.98
CA GLN A 293 25.67 25.62 -13.16
C GLN A 293 24.83 26.49 -14.11
N GLY A 294 24.00 25.90 -14.98
CA GLY A 294 23.10 26.63 -15.87
C GLY A 294 21.96 27.35 -15.15
N ALA A 295 21.67 26.96 -13.90
CA ALA A 295 20.73 27.67 -13.03
C ALA A 295 21.30 28.93 -12.37
N ARG A 296 22.63 29.17 -12.43
CA ARG A 296 23.31 30.29 -11.75
C ARG A 296 23.89 31.35 -12.69
N ALA A 297 23.92 31.10 -14.00
CA ALA A 297 24.45 32.04 -14.98
C ALA A 297 23.35 32.37 -16.01
N PRO A 298 22.87 33.63 -16.10
CA PRO A 298 21.91 34.05 -17.11
C PRO A 298 22.38 33.82 -18.56
N GLU A 299 23.69 33.62 -18.78
CA GLU A 299 24.30 33.74 -20.10
C GLU A 299 24.77 32.42 -20.75
N GLU A 300 24.84 31.30 -20.02
CA GLU A 300 25.37 30.03 -20.58
C GLU A 300 24.33 28.91 -20.74
N GLY A 301 23.14 29.03 -20.14
CA GLY A 301 22.07 28.03 -20.25
C GLY A 301 21.41 27.93 -21.64
N ILE A 302 21.63 28.92 -22.51
CA ILE A 302 20.95 29.01 -23.82
C ILE A 302 21.68 28.22 -24.92
N LYS A 303 22.98 27.93 -24.78
CA LYS A 303 23.77 27.34 -25.87
C LYS A 303 23.78 25.81 -25.95
N GLY A 304 23.18 25.11 -24.99
CA GLY A 304 23.14 23.64 -24.95
C GLY A 304 21.75 23.03 -25.15
N ILE A 305 20.69 23.85 -25.21
CA ILE A 305 19.32 23.37 -25.33
C ILE A 305 18.99 23.23 -26.81
N PHE A 306 18.94 21.98 -27.28
CA PHE A 306 18.23 21.50 -28.48
C PHE A 306 17.88 22.56 -29.55
N PRO A 307 18.58 22.59 -30.70
CA PRO A 307 18.25 23.48 -31.83
C PRO A 307 16.81 23.35 -32.35
N ASP A 308 16.08 22.28 -31.98
CA ASP A 308 14.80 21.92 -32.59
C ASP A 308 13.56 22.25 -31.75
N LEU A 309 13.67 22.99 -30.63
CA LEU A 309 12.50 23.31 -29.79
C LEU A 309 11.75 24.60 -30.17
N HIS A 310 12.00 25.17 -31.35
CA HIS A 310 11.26 26.33 -31.87
C HIS A 310 9.81 26.03 -32.34
N MET A 311 9.20 24.91 -31.92
CA MET A 311 7.82 24.53 -32.27
C MET A 311 6.80 24.63 -31.13
N PHE A 312 7.03 25.46 -30.12
CA PHE A 312 6.00 25.77 -29.12
C PHE A 312 5.82 27.29 -28.99
N HIS A 313 5.02 27.83 -29.90
CA HIS A 313 4.19 29.01 -29.69
C HIS A 313 2.74 28.66 -30.04
#